data_AF-A0A4S2N169-F1
#
_entry.id   AF-A0A4S2N169-F1
#
_cell.length_a   1.000
_cell.length_b   1.000
_cell.length_c   1.000
_cell.angle_alpha   90.00
_cell.angle_beta   90.00
_cell.angle_gamma   90.00
#
_symmetry.space_group_name_H-M   'P 1'
#
loop_
_entity.id
_entity.type
_entity.pdbx_description
1 polymer ?
#
loop_
_entity_poly.entity_id
_entity_poly.type
_entity_poly.pdbx_seq_one_letter_code
_entity_poly.pdbx_strand_id
1 'polypeptide(L)'
;MLLPGPISTQTSPHRTSPPPQLTTPHPSSIPHYNLTMGGGGKIPYPKHVWSPAGGWYSQPSNWRANTLVMVGVIATCAAFAWKVSAERERRYVMPDPDRFYPSRWWTRQIREYEQARREEAK
;
A
#
# COMPACT_ATOMS: atom_id res chain seq x y z
N MET A 1 16.73 -9.64 -80.58
CA MET A 1 16.80 -8.37 -79.81
C MET A 1 15.65 -8.42 -78.80
N LEU A 2 15.77 -8.39 -77.47
CA LEU A 2 16.83 -7.96 -76.54
C LEU A 2 16.82 -8.89 -75.29
N LEU A 3 17.93 -9.55 -75.00
CA LEU A 3 18.84 -9.38 -73.83
C LEU A 3 18.36 -9.96 -72.47
N PRO A 4 19.03 -11.00 -71.92
CA PRO A 4 18.97 -11.33 -70.49
C PRO A 4 19.75 -10.30 -69.65
N GLY A 5 19.21 -9.96 -68.48
CA GLY A 5 19.78 -8.96 -67.57
C GLY A 5 21.13 -9.36 -66.96
N PRO A 6 22.02 -8.40 -66.67
CA PRO A 6 23.36 -8.68 -66.15
C PRO A 6 23.40 -8.98 -64.64
N ILE A 7 24.26 -9.95 -64.31
CA ILE A 7 24.72 -10.37 -62.99
C ILE A 7 25.43 -9.22 -62.26
N SER A 8 25.08 -9.03 -60.98
CA SER A 8 25.71 -8.09 -60.06
C SER A 8 27.19 -8.41 -59.86
N THR A 9 28.05 -7.41 -60.07
CA THR A 9 29.37 -7.33 -59.44
C THR A 9 29.59 -5.87 -59.01
N GLN A 10 29.47 -5.57 -57.73
CA GLN A 10 29.81 -4.26 -57.16
C GLN A 10 31.02 -4.45 -56.24
N THR A 11 32.18 -4.13 -56.80
CA THR A 11 33.45 -3.93 -56.11
C THR A 11 33.36 -2.68 -55.23
N SER A 12 33.76 -2.79 -53.96
CA SER A 12 33.71 -1.72 -52.98
C SER A 12 35.06 -0.98 -52.92
N PRO A 13 35.14 0.36 -53.15
CA PRO A 13 36.32 1.12 -52.83
C PRO A 13 36.23 1.69 -51.39
N HIS A 14 37.24 1.40 -50.57
CA HIS A 14 37.43 1.97 -49.24
C HIS A 14 37.38 3.51 -49.28
N ARG A 15 36.45 4.11 -48.53
CA ARG A 15 36.39 5.57 -48.27
C ARG A 15 36.90 5.82 -46.85
N THR A 16 38.09 6.40 -46.73
CA THR A 16 38.64 6.91 -45.46
C THR A 16 37.96 8.24 -45.12
N SER A 17 37.22 8.31 -44.02
CA SER A 17 36.65 9.55 -43.47
C SER A 17 37.63 10.24 -42.51
N PRO A 18 37.76 11.58 -42.51
CA PRO A 18 38.57 12.31 -41.54
C PRO A 18 37.94 12.27 -40.13
N PRO A 19 38.74 12.40 -39.05
CA PRO A 19 38.24 12.30 -37.68
C PRO A 19 37.34 13.50 -37.30
N PRO A 20 36.33 13.30 -36.44
CA PRO A 20 35.43 14.35 -35.99
C PRO A 20 36.16 15.35 -35.08
N GLN A 21 36.00 16.64 -35.37
CA GLN A 21 36.51 17.73 -34.51
C GLN A 21 35.71 17.77 -33.19
N LEU A 22 36.42 17.79 -32.06
CA LEU A 22 35.87 17.81 -30.71
C LEU A 22 35.41 19.23 -30.34
N THR A 23 34.16 19.57 -30.60
CA THR A 23 33.56 20.81 -30.10
C THR A 23 33.18 20.61 -28.62
N THR A 24 33.97 21.17 -27.70
CA THR A 24 33.67 21.17 -26.25
C THR A 24 32.43 22.02 -25.95
N PRO A 25 31.36 21.48 -25.34
CA PRO A 25 30.23 22.28 -24.87
C PRO A 25 30.54 22.99 -23.54
N HIS A 26 29.99 24.20 -23.41
CA HIS A 26 30.13 25.17 -22.33
C HIS A 26 29.50 24.70 -20.99
N PRO A 27 30.08 24.99 -19.81
CA PRO A 27 29.67 24.40 -18.53
C PRO A 27 28.53 25.15 -17.82
N SER A 28 27.34 25.24 -18.40
CA SER A 28 26.18 25.85 -17.72
C SER A 28 24.83 25.16 -17.91
N SER A 29 24.80 23.91 -18.37
CA SER A 29 23.58 23.08 -18.33
C SER A 29 23.72 21.93 -17.33
N ILE A 30 23.42 22.19 -16.06
CA ILE A 30 23.22 21.10 -15.08
C ILE A 30 21.90 20.41 -15.44
N PRO A 31 21.88 19.13 -15.85
CA PRO A 31 20.63 18.40 -15.98
C PRO A 31 20.07 18.15 -14.58
N HIS A 32 18.89 18.67 -14.30
CA HIS A 32 18.10 18.24 -13.14
C HIS A 32 17.78 16.76 -13.33
N TYR A 33 18.52 15.89 -12.64
CA TYR A 33 18.12 14.49 -12.55
C TYR A 33 16.81 14.44 -11.77
N ASN A 34 15.72 14.07 -12.44
CA ASN A 34 14.52 13.62 -11.74
C ASN A 34 14.90 12.28 -11.10
N LEU A 35 15.28 12.32 -9.81
CA LEU A 35 15.51 11.11 -9.04
C LEU A 35 14.15 10.44 -8.78
N THR A 36 13.65 9.70 -9.76
CA THR A 36 12.47 8.86 -9.60
C THR A 36 12.84 7.73 -8.63
N MET A 37 12.58 7.92 -7.34
CA MET A 37 12.60 6.83 -6.37
C MET A 37 11.41 5.90 -6.63
N GLY A 38 11.68 4.61 -6.87
CA GLY A 38 10.69 3.58 -6.55
C GLY A 38 10.68 2.35 -7.45
N GLY A 39 11.26 1.25 -6.94
CA GLY A 39 11.13 -0.10 -7.46
C GLY A 39 12.16 -0.45 -8.52
N GLY A 40 13.28 -1.06 -8.09
CA GLY A 40 14.22 -1.69 -9.03
C GLY A 40 13.50 -2.67 -9.97
N GLY A 41 14.12 -2.96 -11.13
CA GLY A 41 13.52 -3.78 -12.17
C GLY A 41 12.91 -5.09 -11.64
N LYS A 42 11.70 -5.44 -12.09
CA LYS A 42 10.99 -6.65 -11.68
C LYS A 42 11.71 -7.88 -12.27
N ILE A 43 12.22 -8.76 -11.42
CA ILE A 43 12.79 -10.06 -11.84
C ILE A 43 11.67 -10.91 -12.45
N PRO A 44 11.89 -11.68 -13.54
CA PRO A 44 10.89 -12.60 -14.07
C PRO A 44 10.45 -13.63 -13.02
N TYR A 45 9.15 -13.88 -12.92
CA TYR A 45 8.57 -14.84 -11.98
C TYR A 45 7.41 -15.60 -12.65
N PRO A 46 7.15 -16.85 -12.22
CA PRO A 46 6.05 -17.64 -12.76
C PRO A 46 4.70 -17.00 -12.41
N LYS A 47 3.88 -16.69 -13.44
CA LYS A 47 2.60 -15.98 -13.29
C LYS A 47 1.44 -16.89 -12.86
N HIS A 48 1.57 -18.19 -13.08
CA HIS A 48 0.52 -19.18 -12.81
C HIS A 48 0.57 -19.73 -11.38
N VAL A 49 1.57 -19.33 -10.58
CA VAL A 49 1.70 -19.77 -9.20
C VAL A 49 0.86 -18.86 -8.32
N TRP A 50 -0.07 -19.45 -7.58
CA TRP A 50 -0.92 -18.76 -6.63
C TRP A 50 -0.56 -19.14 -5.20
N SER A 51 -0.58 -18.16 -4.30
CA SER A 51 -0.45 -18.35 -2.86
C SER A 51 -1.47 -17.46 -2.15
N PRO A 52 -2.06 -17.92 -1.03
CA PRO A 52 -3.05 -17.14 -0.28
C PRO A 52 -2.51 -15.82 0.26
N ALA A 53 -1.20 -15.71 0.50
CA ALA A 53 -0.56 -14.48 0.97
C ALA A 53 -0.24 -13.47 -0.16
N GLY A 54 -0.43 -13.87 -1.42
CA GLY A 54 0.04 -13.14 -2.60
C GLY A 54 1.28 -13.76 -3.24
N GLY A 55 1.92 -13.04 -4.14
CA GLY A 55 3.08 -13.50 -4.91
C GLY A 55 4.08 -12.38 -5.19
N TRP A 56 4.92 -12.56 -6.20
CA TRP A 56 5.95 -11.59 -6.54
C TRP A 56 5.34 -10.26 -7.00
N TYR A 57 5.73 -9.18 -6.31
CA TYR A 57 5.32 -7.79 -6.58
C TYR A 57 3.80 -7.61 -6.71
N SER A 58 3.02 -8.27 -5.84
CA SER A 58 1.56 -8.18 -5.86
C SER A 58 1.07 -6.74 -5.66
N GLN A 59 0.47 -6.19 -6.72
CA GLN A 59 -0.19 -4.88 -6.72
C GLN A 59 -1.57 -5.05 -7.38
N PRO A 60 -2.55 -5.63 -6.67
CA PRO A 60 -3.89 -5.75 -7.21
C PRO A 60 -4.50 -4.36 -7.41
N SER A 61 -5.21 -4.17 -8.52
CA SER A 61 -5.86 -2.90 -8.85
C SER A 61 -6.85 -2.44 -7.77
N ASN A 62 -7.51 -3.39 -7.09
CA ASN A 62 -8.56 -3.14 -6.11
C ASN A 62 -8.08 -3.19 -4.64
N TRP A 63 -6.78 -2.98 -4.38
CA TRP A 63 -6.21 -3.10 -3.02
C TRP A 63 -6.97 -2.25 -1.98
N ARG A 64 -7.40 -1.03 -2.34
CA ARG A 64 -8.12 -0.12 -1.43
C ARG A 64 -9.46 -0.69 -0.98
N ALA A 65 -10.26 -1.15 -1.93
CA ALA A 65 -11.57 -1.71 -1.65
C ALA A 65 -11.44 -2.99 -0.83
N ASN A 66 -10.50 -3.88 -1.18
CA ASN A 66 -10.28 -5.13 -0.45
C ASN A 66 -9.86 -4.86 1.01
N THR A 67 -8.94 -3.91 1.23
CA THR A 67 -8.52 -3.52 2.59
C THR A 67 -9.67 -2.89 3.36
N LEU A 68 -10.48 -2.05 2.72
CA LEU A 68 -11.64 -1.42 3.38
C LEU A 68 -12.65 -2.46 3.87
N VAL A 69 -12.93 -3.49 3.05
CA VAL A 69 -13.79 -4.61 3.45
C VAL A 69 -13.20 -5.35 4.65
N MET A 70 -11.90 -5.67 4.62
CA MET A 70 -11.25 -6.38 5.73
C MET A 70 -11.23 -5.56 7.02
N VAL A 71 -10.99 -4.25 6.94
CA VAL A 71 -11.10 -3.33 8.09
C VAL A 71 -12.53 -3.34 8.64
N GLY A 72 -13.54 -3.29 7.76
CA GLY A 72 -14.95 -3.39 8.16
C GLY A 72 -15.24 -4.67 8.95
N VAL A 73 -14.82 -5.83 8.42
CA VAL A 73 -15.02 -7.13 9.10
C VAL A 73 -14.34 -7.14 10.47
N ILE A 74 -13.08 -6.72 10.56
CA ILE A 74 -12.33 -6.70 11.83
C ILE A 74 -13.02 -5.76 12.84
N ALA A 75 -13.42 -4.57 12.41
CA ALA A 75 -14.09 -3.60 13.27
C ALA A 75 -15.43 -4.14 13.79
N THR A 76 -16.21 -4.82 12.93
CA THR A 76 -17.46 -5.46 13.34
C THR A 76 -17.22 -6.55 14.39
N CYS A 77 -16.27 -7.46 14.16
CA CYS A 77 -15.92 -8.49 15.14
C CYS A 77 -15.46 -7.90 16.48
N ALA A 78 -14.61 -6.87 16.43
CA ALA A 78 -14.12 -6.18 17.62
C ALA A 78 -15.26 -5.49 18.39
N ALA A 79 -16.20 -4.84 17.70
CA ALA A 79 -17.34 -4.18 18.32
C ALA A 79 -18.27 -5.18 19.03
N PHE A 80 -18.56 -6.33 18.40
CA PHE A 80 -19.35 -7.39 19.04
C PHE A 80 -18.65 -7.97 20.27
N ALA A 81 -17.36 -8.29 20.15
CA ALA A 81 -16.57 -8.78 21.27
C ALA A 81 -16.52 -7.77 22.43
N TRP A 82 -16.33 -6.48 22.13
CA TRP A 82 -16.39 -5.40 23.13
C TRP A 82 -17.76 -5.36 23.80
N LYS A 83 -18.85 -5.31 23.04
CA LYS A 83 -20.22 -5.25 23.58
C LYS A 83 -20.49 -6.40 24.56
N VAL A 84 -20.15 -7.63 24.17
CA VAL A 84 -20.30 -8.81 25.04
C VAL A 84 -19.41 -8.70 26.28
N SER A 85 -18.17 -8.28 26.12
CA SER A 85 -17.22 -8.08 27.23
C SER A 85 -17.75 -7.06 28.25
N ALA A 86 -18.22 -5.90 27.78
CA ALA A 86 -18.73 -4.81 28.63
C ALA A 86 -20.03 -5.16 29.37
N GLU A 87 -20.86 -6.04 28.81
CA GLU A 87 -22.06 -6.56 29.46
C GLU A 87 -21.77 -7.65 30.50
N ARG A 88 -20.73 -8.47 30.25
CA ARG A 88 -20.37 -9.59 31.12
C ARG A 88 -19.46 -9.19 32.27
N GLU A 89 -18.86 -8.00 32.20
CA GLU A 89 -18.01 -7.47 33.26
C GLU A 89 -18.79 -7.28 34.57
N ARG A 90 -18.35 -7.98 35.61
CA ARG A 90 -18.88 -7.89 36.98
C ARG A 90 -17.76 -7.47 37.92
N ARG A 91 -18.03 -6.47 38.74
CA ARG A 91 -17.18 -5.89 39.79
C ARG A 91 -17.85 -6.12 41.14
N TYR A 92 -17.08 -6.57 42.12
CA TYR A 92 -17.58 -6.79 43.48
C TYR A 92 -17.59 -5.50 44.31
N VAL A 93 -16.66 -4.59 44.02
CA VAL A 93 -16.57 -3.27 44.65
C VAL A 93 -16.87 -2.24 43.59
N MET A 94 -17.81 -1.36 43.91
CA MET A 94 -18.18 -0.27 43.03
C MET A 94 -17.22 0.90 43.25
N PRO A 95 -16.64 1.48 42.18
CA PRO A 95 -15.64 2.53 42.29
C PRO A 95 -16.17 3.85 42.84
N ASP A 96 -15.28 4.59 43.51
CA ASP A 96 -15.57 5.91 44.08
C ASP A 96 -15.91 6.95 43.00
N PRO A 97 -16.84 7.87 43.28
CA PRO A 97 -17.27 8.90 42.33
C PRO A 97 -16.12 9.81 41.88
N ASP A 98 -15.16 10.11 42.75
CA ASP A 98 -14.07 11.05 42.50
C ASP A 98 -12.89 10.46 41.71
N ARG A 99 -12.91 9.14 41.44
CA ARG A 99 -11.81 8.46 40.73
C ARG A 99 -12.15 8.26 39.25
N PHE A 100 -11.22 8.61 38.35
CA PHE A 100 -11.37 8.34 36.92
C PHE A 100 -11.09 6.88 36.56
N TYR A 101 -11.93 6.31 35.70
CA TYR A 101 -11.68 5.04 35.04
C TYR A 101 -12.38 5.00 33.68
N PRO A 102 -11.73 4.51 32.62
CA PRO A 102 -12.25 4.59 31.26
C PRO A 102 -13.49 3.71 31.05
N SER A 103 -13.59 2.58 31.77
CA SER A 103 -14.71 1.65 31.68
C SER A 103 -16.04 2.18 32.23
N ARG A 104 -16.03 3.33 32.94
CA ARG A 104 -17.24 4.01 33.44
C ARG A 104 -18.29 4.21 32.39
N TRP A 105 -17.85 4.55 31.19
CA TRP A 105 -18.71 4.95 30.08
C TRP A 105 -19.42 3.78 29.39
N TRP A 106 -18.87 2.56 29.49
CA TRP A 106 -19.36 1.43 28.70
C TRP A 106 -19.73 0.18 29.51
N THR A 107 -19.15 -0.03 30.70
CA THR A 107 -19.51 -1.20 31.52
C THR A 107 -20.94 -1.07 32.05
N ARG A 108 -21.73 -2.13 31.85
CA ARG A 108 -23.14 -2.16 32.25
C ARG A 108 -23.36 -1.88 33.73
N GLN A 109 -22.66 -2.61 34.60
CA GLN A 109 -22.85 -2.53 36.05
C GLN A 109 -22.60 -1.12 36.61
N ILE A 110 -21.61 -0.42 36.07
CA ILE A 110 -21.27 0.92 36.56
C ILE A 110 -22.33 1.93 36.16
N ARG A 111 -22.76 1.88 34.90
CA ARG A 111 -23.79 2.77 34.38
C ARG A 111 -25.10 2.62 35.16
N GLU A 112 -25.53 1.38 35.43
CA GLU A 112 -26.73 1.10 36.22
C GLU A 112 -26.60 1.62 37.66
N TYR A 113 -25.45 1.40 38.31
CA TYR A 113 -25.20 1.91 39.66
C TYR A 113 -25.19 3.44 39.74
N GLU A 114 -24.52 4.12 38.80
CA GLU A 114 -24.45 5.59 38.78
C GLU A 114 -25.81 6.22 38.43
N GLN A 115 -26.60 5.56 37.57
CA GLN A 115 -27.98 5.97 37.29
C GLN A 115 -28.87 5.88 38.53
N ALA A 116 -28.85 4.75 39.24
CA ALA A 116 -29.63 4.57 40.47
C ALA A 116 -29.29 5.64 41.53
N ARG A 117 -28.00 5.90 41.78
CA ARG A 117 -27.58 6.97 42.72
C ARG A 117 -28.04 8.37 42.31
N ARG A 118 -28.11 8.64 41.00
CA ARG A 118 -28.57 9.93 40.48
C ARG A 118 -30.07 10.10 40.65
N GLU A 119 -30.85 9.02 40.53
CA GLU A 119 -32.29 9.01 40.76
C GLU A 119 -32.63 9.18 42.24
N GLU A 120 -31.88 8.54 43.14
CA GLU A 120 -32.03 8.71 44.61
C GLU A 120 -31.72 10.14 45.09
N ALA A 121 -30.80 10.83 44.41
CA ALA A 121 -30.39 12.19 44.75
C ALA A 121 -31.33 13.28 44.21
N LYS A 122 -32.34 12.91 43.41
CA LYS A 122 -33.29 13.82 42.77
C LYS A 122 -34.58 13.92 43.58
#